data_AF-A0A0R1GXI7-F1
#
_entry.id   AF-A0A0R1GXI7-F1
#
_cell.length_a   1.000
_cell.length_b   1.000
_cell.length_c   1.000
_cell.angle_alpha   90.00
_cell.angle_beta   90.00
_cell.angle_gamma   90.00
#
_symmetry.space_group_name_H-M   'P 1'
#
loop_
_entity.id
_entity.type
_entity.pdbx_description
1 polymer ?
#
loop_
_entity_poly.entity_id
_entity_poly.type
_entity_poly.pdbx_seq_one_letter_code
_entity_poly.pdbx_strand_id
1 'polypeptide(L)'
;MEQKKFEKLTFIGKPFLQIAPNDGNGYFAAYQEVEESADFVGLDETNDLERNRAGLVIFGPETFMYWQGMLYKGEADLPKGLMKYELPASNAVVDEKNGNESIFQLPLNLTIPTLLADIKQAGIEVPANLGLSEKPYVLNVLYPDKQKHVTAVYLGDVIEDVND
;
A
#
# COMPACT_ATOMS: atom_id res chain seq x y z
N MET A 1 -7.45 -15.35 4.06
CA MET A 1 -6.29 -14.65 4.66
C MET A 1 -5.23 -15.66 5.05
N GLU A 2 -3.97 -15.32 4.84
CA GLU A 2 -2.82 -16.17 5.17
C GLU A 2 -1.61 -15.32 5.53
N GLN A 3 -0.69 -15.84 6.35
CA GLN A 3 0.59 -15.19 6.56
C GLN A 3 1.57 -15.60 5.47
N LYS A 4 2.18 -14.62 4.81
CA LYS A 4 3.15 -14.82 3.72
C LYS A 4 4.40 -13.99 3.98
N LYS A 5 5.54 -14.51 3.52
CA LYS A 5 6.79 -13.76 3.48
C LYS A 5 6.87 -12.99 2.16
N PHE A 6 7.03 -11.68 2.24
CA PHE A 6 7.35 -10.82 1.11
C PHE A 6 8.86 -10.69 0.96
N GLU A 7 9.33 -10.76 -0.29
CA GLU A 7 10.68 -10.35 -0.63
C GLU A 7 10.83 -8.82 -0.47
N LYS A 8 12.07 -8.34 -0.46
CA LYS A 8 12.32 -6.89 -0.56
C LYS A 8 11.76 -6.39 -1.89
N LEU A 9 10.99 -5.31 -1.83
CA LEU A 9 10.42 -4.63 -3.00
C LEU A 9 10.73 -3.14 -2.94
N THR A 10 10.67 -2.49 -4.09
CA THR A 10 10.72 -1.03 -4.19
C THR A 10 9.36 -0.55 -4.65
N PHE A 11 8.74 0.36 -3.89
CA PHE A 11 7.54 1.07 -4.33
C PHE A 11 7.98 2.35 -5.05
N ILE A 12 7.49 2.58 -6.27
CA ILE A 12 7.74 3.80 -7.03
C ILE A 12 6.41 4.48 -7.29
N GLY A 13 6.29 5.73 -6.88
CA GLY A 13 5.04 6.45 -6.98
C GLY A 13 5.09 7.84 -6.40
N LYS A 14 3.92 8.40 -6.15
CA LYS A 14 3.76 9.75 -5.61
C LYS A 14 3.13 9.69 -4.21
N PRO A 15 3.71 10.38 -3.20
CA PRO A 15 3.07 10.54 -1.91
C PRO A 15 1.96 11.60 -1.96
N PHE A 16 0.90 11.34 -1.22
CA PHE A 16 -0.23 12.20 -0.97
C PHE A 16 -0.37 12.34 0.54
N LEU A 17 -0.22 13.58 1.02
CA LEU A 17 -0.53 13.90 2.41
C LEU A 17 -2.01 13.64 2.65
N GLN A 18 -2.34 13.34 3.92
CA GLN A 18 -3.68 13.02 4.36
C GLN A 18 -4.70 13.95 3.71
N ILE A 19 -5.48 13.39 2.79
CA ILE A 19 -6.56 14.12 2.11
C ILE A 19 -7.59 14.43 3.20
N ALA A 20 -8.07 15.68 3.25
CA ALA A 20 -8.98 16.10 4.29
C ALA A 20 -10.19 15.12 4.38
N PRO A 21 -10.67 14.78 5.60
CA PRO A 21 -11.78 13.83 5.80
C PRO A 21 -13.06 14.11 4.99
N ASN A 22 -13.21 15.34 4.51
CA ASN A 22 -14.36 15.82 3.77
C ASN A 22 -14.24 15.66 2.25
N ASP A 23 -13.09 15.20 1.74
CA ASP A 23 -12.90 14.96 0.31
C ASP A 23 -13.47 13.57 -0.01
N GLY A 24 -14.79 13.51 -0.23
CA GLY A 24 -15.57 12.27 -0.40
C GLY A 24 -15.13 11.35 -1.55
N ASN A 25 -14.07 11.71 -2.28
CA ASN A 25 -13.45 10.91 -3.33
C ASN A 25 -12.37 9.95 -2.82
N GLY A 26 -12.03 10.00 -1.53
CA GLY A 26 -10.98 9.18 -0.95
C GLY A 26 -9.66 9.35 -1.71
N TYR A 27 -8.95 8.25 -1.93
CA TYR A 27 -7.66 8.25 -2.64
C TYR A 27 -7.79 8.00 -4.14
N PHE A 28 -9.01 8.06 -4.69
CA PHE A 28 -9.23 7.86 -6.11
C PHE A 28 -8.67 9.00 -6.96
N ALA A 29 -8.76 10.24 -6.49
CA ALA A 29 -8.14 11.37 -7.19
C ALA A 29 -6.62 11.19 -7.30
N ALA A 30 -5.98 10.68 -6.23
CA ALA A 30 -4.56 10.32 -6.25
C ALA A 30 -4.26 9.17 -7.23
N TYR A 31 -5.14 8.17 -7.30
CA TYR A 31 -5.08 7.12 -8.32
C TYR A 31 -5.09 7.71 -9.74
N GLN A 32 -6.11 8.49 -10.08
CA GLN A 32 -6.25 9.08 -11.41
C GLN A 32 -5.08 9.98 -11.78
N GLU A 33 -4.64 10.84 -10.86
CA GLU A 33 -3.51 11.75 -11.10
C GLU A 33 -2.23 11.01 -11.49
N VAL A 34 -1.95 9.87 -10.85
CA VAL A 34 -0.75 9.08 -11.16
C VAL A 34 -0.93 8.27 -12.45
N GLU A 35 -2.09 7.66 -12.68
CA GLU A 35 -2.36 6.90 -13.91
C GLU A 35 -2.31 7.76 -15.18
N GLU A 36 -2.71 9.02 -15.09
CA GLU A 36 -2.71 9.96 -16.22
C GLU A 36 -1.31 10.57 -16.49
N SER A 37 -0.33 10.31 -15.61
CA SER A 37 1.04 10.82 -15.76
C SER A 37 1.84 10.02 -16.79
N ALA A 38 2.36 10.70 -17.82
CA ALA A 38 3.22 10.07 -18.82
C ALA A 38 4.49 9.44 -18.23
N ASP A 39 5.07 10.08 -17.20
CA ASP A 39 6.25 9.56 -16.50
C ASP A 39 5.96 8.25 -15.76
N PHE A 40 4.72 8.06 -15.28
CA PHE A 40 4.30 6.83 -14.63
C PHE A 40 3.91 5.75 -15.63
N VAL A 41 3.24 6.09 -16.73
CA VAL A 41 2.90 5.12 -17.79
C VAL A 41 4.15 4.48 -18.40
N GLY A 42 5.22 5.26 -18.60
CA GLY A 42 6.48 4.75 -19.13
C GLY A 42 7.18 3.73 -18.23
N LEU A 43 6.83 3.65 -16.94
CA LEU A 43 7.37 2.66 -16.01
C LEU A 43 6.88 1.23 -16.32
N ASP A 44 5.74 1.05 -16.98
CA ASP A 44 5.29 -0.30 -17.36
C ASP A 44 6.27 -0.98 -18.36
N GLU A 45 7.05 -0.19 -19.12
CA GLU A 45 7.99 -0.71 -20.13
C GLU A 45 9.32 -1.19 -19.55
N THR A 46 9.68 -0.72 -18.35
CA THR A 46 10.97 -0.98 -17.70
C THR A 46 10.85 -1.86 -16.45
N ASN A 47 9.64 -2.24 -16.07
CA ASN A 47 9.39 -3.06 -14.88
C ASN A 47 9.46 -4.56 -15.22
N ASP A 48 10.33 -5.28 -14.54
CA ASP A 48 10.44 -6.75 -14.64
C ASP A 48 9.32 -7.50 -13.90
N LEU A 49 8.49 -6.79 -13.13
CA LEU A 49 7.30 -7.35 -12.52
C LEU A 49 6.12 -7.32 -13.48
N GLU A 50 5.14 -8.18 -13.20
CA GLU A 50 3.84 -8.09 -13.86
C GLU A 50 3.25 -6.70 -13.67
N ARG A 51 2.58 -6.19 -14.72
CA ARG A 51 1.91 -4.90 -14.68
C ARG A 51 1.05 -4.83 -13.42
N ASN A 52 1.33 -3.82 -12.60
CA ASN A 52 0.69 -3.68 -11.32
C ASN A 52 0.45 -2.20 -11.01
N ARG A 53 -0.62 -1.94 -10.25
CA ARG A 53 -0.92 -0.66 -9.62
C ARG A 53 -1.01 -0.88 -8.12
N ALA A 54 -0.36 -0.03 -7.37
CA ALA A 54 -0.20 -0.20 -5.95
C ALA A 54 -0.56 1.08 -5.18
N GLY A 55 -1.32 0.89 -4.10
CA GLY A 55 -1.57 1.89 -3.08
C GLY A 55 -0.83 1.47 -1.81
N LEU A 56 0.04 2.33 -1.29
CA LEU A 56 0.77 2.09 -0.04
C LEU A 56 0.31 3.10 1.02
N VAL A 57 -0.14 2.59 2.15
CA VAL A 57 -0.49 3.38 3.33
C VAL A 57 0.62 3.22 4.35
N ILE A 58 1.24 4.34 4.71
CA ILE A 58 2.29 4.39 5.73
C ILE A 58 1.71 5.10 6.95
N PHE A 59 1.61 4.40 8.08
CA PHE A 59 1.05 4.94 9.31
C PHE A 59 2.13 5.62 10.14
N GLY A 60 1.78 6.76 10.73
CA GLY A 60 2.42 7.30 11.93
C GLY A 60 1.48 7.14 13.13
N PRO A 61 1.90 7.53 14.34
CA PRO A 61 1.11 7.34 15.56
C PRO A 61 -0.31 7.93 15.50
N GLU A 62 -0.45 9.10 14.86
CA GLU A 62 -1.72 9.86 14.77
C GLU A 62 -2.12 10.21 13.33
N THR A 63 -1.29 9.86 12.34
CA THR A 63 -1.48 10.26 10.94
C THR A 63 -1.18 9.10 10.01
N PHE A 64 -1.47 9.27 8.73
CA PHE A 64 -0.97 8.36 7.71
C PHE A 64 -0.72 9.12 6.42
N MET A 65 0.18 8.59 5.60
CA MET A 65 0.46 9.05 4.27
C MET A 65 0.04 7.98 3.27
N TYR A 66 -0.62 8.39 2.20
CA TYR A 66 -0.94 7.49 1.09
C TYR A 66 0.06 7.69 -0.04
N TRP A 67 0.44 6.61 -0.69
CA TRP A 67 1.24 6.62 -1.89
C TRP A 67 0.49 5.89 -2.98
N GLN A 68 0.43 6.48 -4.16
CA GLN A 68 -0.05 5.81 -5.37
C GLN A 68 1.12 5.55 -6.30
N GLY A 69 1.21 4.33 -6.84
CA GLY A 69 2.29 3.97 -7.73
C GLY A 69 2.24 2.52 -8.18
N MET A 70 3.41 1.90 -8.26
CA MET A 70 3.59 0.49 -8.58
C MET A 70 4.78 -0.10 -7.84
N LEU A 71 4.84 -1.42 -7.78
CA LEU A 71 5.94 -2.20 -7.23
C LEU A 71 6.97 -2.52 -8.30
N TYR A 72 8.22 -2.58 -7.84
CA TYR A 72 9.42 -2.93 -8.58
C TYR A 72 10.23 -3.97 -7.83
N LYS A 73 10.96 -4.81 -8.58
CA LYS A 73 12.02 -5.65 -8.05
C LYS A 73 13.37 -4.96 -8.27
N GLY A 74 14.14 -4.77 -7.21
CA GLY A 74 15.46 -4.13 -7.28
C GLY A 74 15.39 -2.60 -7.37
N GLU A 75 16.38 -2.01 -8.03
CA GLU A 75 16.43 -0.56 -8.27
C GLU A 75 15.81 -0.25 -9.63
N ALA A 76 15.10 0.88 -9.73
CA ALA A 76 14.64 1.40 -11.01
C ALA A 76 15.15 2.83 -11.20
N ASP A 77 15.40 3.20 -12.45
CA ASP A 77 15.64 4.59 -12.81
C ASP A 77 14.38 5.40 -12.50
N LEU A 78 14.54 6.42 -11.66
CA LEU A 78 13.42 7.14 -11.08
C LEU A 78 12.98 8.27 -12.04
N PRO A 79 11.77 8.23 -12.62
CA PRO A 79 11.28 9.32 -13.42
C PRO A 79 11.13 10.59 -12.59
N LYS A 80 11.22 11.74 -13.26
CA LYS A 80 11.08 13.03 -12.59
C LYS A 80 9.69 13.13 -11.95
N GLY A 81 9.63 13.57 -10.69
CA GLY A 81 8.36 13.80 -9.99
C GLY A 81 7.76 12.57 -9.31
N LEU A 82 8.37 11.39 -9.48
CA LEU A 82 8.09 10.21 -8.64
C LEU A 82 9.09 10.12 -7.51
N MET A 83 8.77 9.31 -6.50
CA MET A 83 9.60 8.99 -5.35
C MET A 83 9.68 7.48 -5.18
N LYS A 84 10.75 7.00 -4.53
CA LYS A 84 10.87 5.59 -4.13
C LYS A 84 10.68 5.41 -2.64
N TYR A 85 10.11 4.28 -2.28
CA TYR A 85 10.06 3.77 -0.92
C TYR A 85 10.50 2.31 -0.91
N GLU A 86 11.49 1.96 -0.08
CA GLU A 86 11.94 0.58 0.04
C GLU A 86 11.03 -0.17 1.03
N LEU A 87 10.41 -1.25 0.55
CA LEU A 87 9.66 -2.18 1.38
C LEU A 87 10.60 -3.33 1.78
N PRO A 88 11.01 -3.43 3.05
CA PRO A 88 11.91 -4.48 3.49
C PRO A 88 11.23 -5.85 3.39
N ALA A 89 12.03 -6.90 3.24
CA ALA A 89 11.52 -8.27 3.32
C ALA A 89 10.85 -8.49 4.68
N SER A 90 9.61 -8.96 4.68
CA SER A 90 8.81 -9.05 5.90
C SER A 90 7.76 -10.15 5.82
N ASN A 91 7.33 -10.63 6.98
CA ASN A 91 6.04 -11.32 7.06
C ASN A 91 4.92 -10.29 6.92
N ALA A 92 3.84 -10.69 6.26
CA ALA A 92 2.63 -9.92 6.11
C ALA A 92 1.41 -10.83 6.16
N VAL A 93 0.29 -10.31 6.63
CA VAL A 93 -1.01 -10.96 6.47
C VAL A 93 -1.58 -10.54 5.13
N VAL A 94 -1.89 -11.52 4.30
CA VAL A 94 -2.36 -11.32 2.93
C VAL A 94 -3.80 -11.75 2.78
N ASP A 95 -4.57 -10.89 2.14
CA ASP A 95 -5.87 -11.20 1.57
C ASP A 95 -5.78 -11.07 0.05
N GLU A 96 -6.09 -12.16 -0.66
CA GLU A 96 -6.08 -12.19 -2.13
C GLU A 96 -7.51 -12.43 -2.63
N LYS A 97 -7.97 -11.56 -3.53
CA LYS A 97 -9.33 -11.60 -4.09
C LYS A 97 -9.29 -11.24 -5.57
N ASN A 98 -10.35 -11.57 -6.29
CA ASN A 98 -10.56 -10.97 -7.60
C ASN A 98 -10.89 -9.48 -7.43
N GLY A 99 -10.35 -8.63 -8.30
CA GLY A 99 -10.52 -7.19 -8.20
C GLY A 99 -10.19 -6.45 -9.49
N ASN A 100 -10.65 -5.22 -9.54
CA ASN A 100 -10.37 -4.25 -10.60
C ASN A 100 -10.06 -2.89 -9.97
N GLU A 101 -9.88 -1.86 -10.79
CA GLU A 101 -9.47 -0.52 -10.36
C GLU A 101 -10.45 0.16 -9.38
N SER A 102 -11.71 -0.30 -9.30
CA SER A 102 -12.69 0.25 -8.35
C SER A 102 -12.28 0.08 -6.88
N ILE A 103 -11.32 -0.81 -6.57
CA ILE A 103 -10.75 -0.92 -5.21
C ILE A 103 -10.15 0.41 -4.72
N PHE A 104 -9.61 1.23 -5.63
CA PHE A 104 -8.97 2.51 -5.29
C PHE A 104 -10.00 3.62 -5.08
N GLN A 105 -11.28 3.36 -5.36
CA GLN A 105 -12.41 4.25 -5.04
C GLN A 105 -12.91 4.04 -3.60
N LEU A 106 -12.48 2.98 -2.93
CA LEU A 106 -12.97 2.69 -1.59
C LEU A 106 -12.30 3.60 -0.55
N PRO A 107 -13.07 4.22 0.36
CA PRO A 107 -12.51 5.07 1.41
C PRO A 107 -11.60 4.28 2.35
N LEU A 108 -10.34 4.71 2.48
CA LEU A 108 -9.35 4.03 3.34
C LEU A 108 -9.74 4.02 4.83
N ASN A 109 -10.46 5.05 5.28
CA ASN A 109 -10.99 5.13 6.64
C ASN A 109 -12.07 4.07 6.93
N LEU A 110 -12.61 3.41 5.92
CA LEU A 110 -13.52 2.28 6.05
C LEU A 110 -12.81 0.95 5.79
N THR A 111 -12.03 0.87 4.71
CA THR A 111 -11.41 -0.41 4.30
C THR A 111 -10.34 -0.91 5.25
N ILE A 112 -9.53 -0.02 5.83
CA ILE A 112 -8.45 -0.42 6.74
C ILE A 112 -9.01 -0.96 8.06
N PRO A 113 -9.95 -0.28 8.76
CA PRO A 113 -10.55 -0.86 9.97
C PRO A 113 -11.24 -2.21 9.71
N THR A 114 -11.94 -2.37 8.59
CA THR A 114 -12.56 -3.66 8.22
C THR A 114 -11.51 -4.75 8.02
N LEU A 115 -10.43 -4.45 7.29
CA LEU A 115 -9.32 -5.39 7.09
C LEU A 115 -8.72 -5.85 8.42
N LEU A 116 -8.43 -4.93 9.35
CA LEU A 116 -7.86 -5.28 10.65
C LEU A 116 -8.81 -6.11 11.50
N ALA A 117 -10.12 -5.85 11.42
CA ALA A 117 -11.14 -6.67 12.09
C ALA A 117 -11.19 -8.09 11.52
N ASP A 118 -11.14 -8.24 10.20
CA ASP A 118 -11.14 -9.53 9.51
C ASP A 118 -9.88 -10.35 9.86
N ILE A 119 -8.71 -9.70 9.93
CA ILE A 119 -7.45 -10.33 10.33
C ILE A 119 -7.55 -10.85 11.78
N LYS A 120 -8.11 -10.05 12.68
CA LYS A 120 -8.34 -10.46 14.07
C LYS A 120 -9.32 -11.64 14.16
N GLN A 121 -10.37 -11.65 13.35
CA GLN A 121 -11.32 -12.75 13.29
C GLN A 121 -10.68 -14.04 12.76
N ALA A 122 -9.68 -13.92 11.87
CA ALA A 122 -8.86 -15.04 11.41
C ALA A 122 -7.86 -15.55 12.46
N GLY A 123 -7.82 -14.95 13.66
CA GLY A 123 -6.95 -15.37 14.76
C GLY A 123 -5.49 -14.95 14.57
N ILE A 124 -5.22 -13.98 13.70
CA ILE A 124 -3.86 -13.47 13.48
C ILE A 124 -3.69 -12.18 14.30
N GLU A 125 -2.61 -12.13 15.07
CA GLU A 125 -2.25 -10.95 15.84
C GLU A 125 -1.64 -9.88 14.94
N VAL A 126 -2.15 -8.66 15.07
CA VAL A 126 -1.61 -7.44 14.45
C VAL A 126 -1.52 -6.35 15.52
N PRO A 127 -0.55 -5.43 15.42
CA PRO A 127 -0.48 -4.29 16.32
C PRO A 127 -1.80 -3.53 16.37
N ALA A 128 -2.26 -3.20 17.60
CA ALA A 128 -3.50 -2.47 17.79
C ALA A 128 -3.47 -1.06 17.14
N ASN A 129 -2.28 -0.45 17.10
CA ASN A 129 -1.99 0.74 16.32
C ASN A 129 -0.84 0.44 15.36
N LEU A 130 -1.12 0.36 14.06
CA LEU A 130 -0.09 0.15 13.04
C LEU A 130 0.94 1.28 13.01
N GLY A 131 0.58 2.51 13.42
CA GLY A 131 1.51 3.63 13.53
C GLY A 131 2.55 3.49 14.63
N LEU A 132 2.39 2.50 15.52
CA LEU A 132 3.35 2.11 16.54
C LEU A 132 4.07 0.79 16.18
N SER A 133 3.99 0.35 14.93
CA SER A 133 4.70 -0.82 14.42
C SER A 133 6.02 -0.39 13.80
N GLU A 134 7.07 -1.19 13.92
CA GLU A 134 8.29 -1.05 13.11
C GLU A 134 8.01 -1.14 11.61
N LYS A 135 6.90 -1.76 11.23
CA LYS A 135 6.45 -1.92 9.85
C LYS A 135 5.02 -1.39 9.72
N PRO A 136 4.84 -0.07 9.69
CA PRO A 136 3.54 0.57 9.73
C PRO A 136 2.91 0.61 8.33
N TYR A 137 2.80 -0.52 7.64
CA TYR A 137 2.45 -0.56 6.22
C TYR A 137 1.22 -1.40 5.92
N VAL A 138 0.33 -0.82 5.12
CA VAL A 138 -0.69 -1.57 4.37
C VAL A 138 -0.48 -1.34 2.89
N LEU A 139 -0.32 -2.42 2.14
CA LEU A 139 -0.09 -2.41 0.70
C LEU A 139 -1.29 -3.02 -0.01
N ASN A 140 -1.87 -2.30 -0.95
CA ASN A 140 -2.89 -2.79 -1.88
C ASN A 140 -2.27 -2.88 -3.27
N VAL A 141 -2.39 -4.02 -3.94
CA VAL A 141 -1.80 -4.26 -5.26
C VAL A 141 -2.86 -4.82 -6.17
N LEU A 142 -3.14 -4.12 -7.27
CA LEU A 142 -3.92 -4.61 -8.38
C LEU A 142 -2.98 -5.11 -9.47
N TYR A 143 -3.20 -6.35 -9.91
CA TYR A 143 -2.64 -6.91 -11.13
C TYR A 143 -3.77 -6.92 -12.18
N PRO A 144 -3.93 -5.84 -12.98
CA PRO A 144 -5.08 -5.65 -13.85
C PRO A 144 -5.26 -6.80 -14.85
N ASP A 145 -4.16 -7.28 -15.44
CA ASP A 145 -4.19 -8.34 -16.46
C ASP A 145 -4.67 -9.69 -15.90
N LYS A 146 -4.61 -9.87 -14.57
CA LYS A 146 -5.06 -11.07 -13.86
C LYS A 146 -6.38 -10.87 -13.11
N GLN A 147 -6.94 -9.66 -13.11
CA GLN A 147 -8.05 -9.26 -12.25
C GLN A 147 -7.82 -9.66 -10.79
N LYS A 148 -6.58 -9.55 -10.32
CA LYS A 148 -6.17 -9.99 -8.98
C LYS A 148 -5.88 -8.78 -8.13
N HIS A 149 -6.48 -8.74 -6.94
CA HIS A 149 -6.20 -7.76 -5.90
C HIS A 149 -5.57 -8.45 -4.70
N VAL A 150 -4.46 -7.88 -4.21
CA VAL A 150 -3.73 -8.34 -3.04
C VAL A 150 -3.66 -7.21 -2.03
N THR A 151 -4.21 -7.43 -0.85
CA THR A 151 -4.01 -6.55 0.30
C THR A 151 -3.06 -7.23 1.28
N ALA A 152 -2.00 -6.53 1.68
CA ALA A 152 -0.98 -7.01 2.59
C ALA A 152 -0.79 -6.05 3.77
N VAL A 153 -0.97 -6.54 5.00
CA VAL A 153 -0.63 -5.83 6.23
C VAL A 153 0.72 -6.34 6.72
N TYR A 154 1.73 -5.47 6.75
CA TYR A 154 3.07 -5.86 7.15
C TYR A 154 3.13 -6.06 8.67
N LEU A 155 3.79 -7.14 9.10
CA LEU A 155 3.94 -7.50 10.50
C LEU A 155 5.31 -7.02 11.01
N GLY A 156 5.28 -6.16 12.01
CA GLY A 156 6.44 -5.67 12.75
C GLY A 156 6.16 -5.68 14.25
N ASP A 157 7.23 -5.60 15.03
CA ASP A 157 7.12 -5.47 16.48
C ASP A 157 6.53 -4.10 16.86
N VAL A 158 5.91 -4.04 18.03
CA VAL A 158 5.40 -2.77 18.57
C VAL A 158 6.57 -1.97 19.13
N ILE A 159 6.66 -0.71 18.74
CA ILE A 159 7.63 0.24 19.26
C ILE A 159 7.14 0.69 20.64
N GLU A 160 7.68 0.06 21.69
CA GLU A 160 7.44 0.42 23.09
C GLU A 160 8.28 1.65 23.50
N ASP A 161 8.09 2.82 22.88
CA ASP A 161 8.64 4.10 23.37
C ASP A 161 8.19 5.28 22.48
N VAL A 162 6.99 5.80 22.70
CA VAL A 162 6.55 7.08 22.08
C VAL A 162 6.31 8.18 23.11
N ASN A 163 6.73 7.97 24.36
CA ASN A 163 6.73 9.00 25.38
C ASN A 163 7.98 8.86 26.27
N ASP A 164 8.98 9.72 26.01
CA ASP A 164 9.89 10.23 27.02
C ASP A 164 10.01 11.76 26.82
#